data_AF-A0A3G2G7D0-F1
#
_entry.id   AF-A0A3G2G7D0-F1
#
_cell.length_a   1.000
_cell.length_b   1.000
_cell.length_c   1.000
_cell.angle_alpha   90.00
_cell.angle_beta   90.00
_cell.angle_gamma   90.00
#
_symmetry.space_group_name_H-M   'P 1'
#
loop_
_entity.id
_entity.type
_entity.pdbx_description
1 polymer ?
#
loop_
_entity_poly.entity_id
_entity_poly.type
_entity_poly.pdbx_seq_one_letter_code
_entity_poly.pdbx_strand_id
1 'polypeptide(L)'
;MTTKITITAIAMISTFYLNLNAQTINLDTNFGNNGIVSIPLTGEADDLQIIESADNKLFVYGKDVPSSVSLTPNKIYKLNLDGSYDTSFGIGGTLTLPNYVSDFTIIPQGSDKILVSFQKRRKIHQHK
;
A
#
# COMPACT_ATOMS: atom_id res chain seq x y z
N MET A 1 -51.39 13.01 30.62
CA MET A 1 -50.08 13.69 30.78
C MET A 1 -48.91 12.71 30.76
N THR A 2 -49.10 11.47 31.22
CA THR A 2 -48.12 10.36 31.25
C THR A 2 -47.66 9.85 29.89
N THR A 3 -48.53 9.76 28.88
CA THR A 3 -48.18 9.21 27.55
C THR A 3 -47.15 10.05 26.78
N LYS A 4 -47.13 11.37 27.00
CA LYS A 4 -46.16 12.26 26.34
C LYS A 4 -44.74 12.07 26.88
N ILE A 5 -44.59 11.74 28.17
CA ILE A 5 -43.28 11.52 28.82
C ILE A 5 -42.65 10.21 28.33
N THR A 6 -43.45 9.17 28.11
CA THR A 6 -42.97 7.86 27.65
C THR A 6 -42.41 7.88 26.22
N ILE A 7 -43.05 8.64 25.32
CA ILE A 7 -42.62 8.75 23.92
C ILE A 7 -41.28 9.50 23.82
N THR A 8 -41.08 10.56 24.61
CA THR A 8 -39.82 11.31 24.61
C THR A 8 -38.65 10.50 25.18
N ALA A 9 -38.90 9.65 26.20
CA ALA A 9 -37.86 8.78 26.76
C ALA A 9 -37.40 7.69 25.78
N ILE A 10 -38.32 7.06 25.05
CA ILE A 10 -38.00 6.05 24.02
C ILE A 10 -37.22 6.67 22.86
N ALA A 11 -37.60 7.88 22.42
CA ALA A 11 -36.90 8.61 21.37
C ALA A 11 -35.46 8.96 21.76
N MET A 12 -35.24 9.43 23.00
CA MET A 12 -33.88 9.73 23.51
C MET A 12 -33.00 8.47 23.62
N ILE A 13 -33.56 7.35 24.10
CA ILE A 13 -32.87 6.06 24.18
C ILE A 13 -32.51 5.56 22.77
N SER A 14 -33.44 5.63 21.82
CA SER A 14 -33.20 5.23 20.42
C SER A 14 -32.15 6.10 19.72
N THR A 15 -32.15 7.42 19.95
CA THR A 15 -31.10 8.31 19.41
C THR A 15 -29.73 8.10 20.06
N PHE A 16 -29.67 7.56 21.28
CA PHE A 16 -28.40 7.24 21.95
C PHE A 16 -27.78 5.93 21.40
N TYR A 17 -28.60 4.94 21.04
CA TYR A 17 -28.14 3.69 20.42
C TYR A 17 -27.68 3.84 18.96
N LEU A 18 -28.15 4.86 18.24
CA LEU A 18 -27.77 5.11 16.84
C LEU A 18 -26.46 5.90 16.68
N ASN A 19 -25.93 6.52 17.75
CA ASN A 19 -24.77 7.42 17.69
C ASN A 19 -23.47 6.84 18.28
N LEU A 20 -23.38 5.52 18.47
CA LEU A 20 -22.21 4.86 19.09
C LEU A 20 -21.62 3.80 18.16
N ASN A 21 -21.14 4.22 17.00
CA ASN A 21 -20.15 3.45 16.25
C ASN A 21 -19.00 4.39 15.83
N ALA A 22 -18.27 4.92 16.81
CA ALA A 22 -16.88 5.24 16.53
C ALA A 22 -16.17 3.89 16.36
N GLN A 23 -16.05 3.41 15.11
CA GLN A 23 -15.23 2.25 14.83
C GLN A 23 -13.80 2.66 15.13
N THR A 24 -13.23 2.13 16.22
CA THR A 24 -11.79 2.23 16.44
C THR A 24 -11.13 1.52 15.25
N ILE A 25 -10.50 2.30 14.37
CA ILE A 25 -9.72 1.78 13.26
C ILE A 25 -8.47 1.14 13.88
N ASN A 26 -8.55 -0.16 14.13
CA ASN A 26 -7.42 -0.95 14.60
C ASN A 26 -6.66 -1.51 13.40
N LEU A 27 -5.36 -1.69 13.56
CA LEU A 27 -4.57 -2.47 12.59
C LEU A 27 -5.11 -3.91 12.54
N ASP A 28 -5.12 -4.51 11.35
CA ASP A 28 -5.32 -5.96 11.23
C ASP A 28 -4.07 -6.66 11.73
N THR A 29 -4.13 -7.21 12.94
CA THR A 29 -2.98 -7.87 13.56
C THR A 29 -2.53 -9.14 12.84
N ASN A 30 -3.33 -9.68 11.91
CA ASN A 30 -2.94 -10.81 11.07
C ASN A 30 -2.10 -10.40 9.85
N PHE A 31 -2.00 -9.09 9.56
CA PHE A 31 -1.17 -8.59 8.47
C PHE A 31 0.27 -8.39 8.94
N GLY A 32 1.21 -9.14 8.37
CA GLY A 32 2.63 -9.05 8.68
C GLY A 32 2.93 -9.23 10.17
N ASN A 33 3.72 -8.32 10.73
CA ASN A 33 4.03 -8.28 12.15
C ASN A 33 3.17 -7.22 12.85
N ASN A 34 2.07 -7.65 13.49
CA ASN A 34 1.13 -6.79 14.20
C ASN A 34 0.52 -5.68 13.33
N GLY A 35 0.14 -6.01 12.10
CA GLY A 35 -0.44 -5.07 11.14
C GLY A 35 0.58 -4.35 10.26
N ILE A 36 1.86 -4.72 10.31
CA ILE A 36 2.94 -4.00 9.64
C ILE A 36 3.85 -4.98 8.89
N VAL A 37 4.11 -4.68 7.62
CA VAL A 37 5.19 -5.31 6.84
C VAL A 37 6.27 -4.27 6.58
N SER A 38 7.51 -4.59 6.93
CA SER A 38 8.66 -3.74 6.64
C SER A 38 9.26 -4.13 5.29
N ILE A 39 9.36 -3.16 4.38
CA ILE A 39 9.99 -3.35 3.08
C ILE A 39 11.47 -2.91 3.16
N PRO A 40 12.44 -3.78 2.83
CA PRO A 40 13.86 -3.49 2.97
C PRO A 40 14.34 -2.59 1.81
N LEU A 41 14.04 -1.31 1.90
CA LEU A 41 14.55 -0.26 1.03
C LEU A 41 15.95 0.17 1.49
N THR A 42 16.82 0.48 0.53
CA THR A 42 18.23 0.80 0.80
C THR A 42 18.53 2.30 0.79
N GLY A 43 17.58 3.12 0.37
CA GLY A 43 17.64 4.57 0.33
C GLY A 43 16.33 5.23 0.81
N GLU A 44 16.08 6.47 0.37
CA GLU A 44 14.82 7.14 0.68
C GLU A 44 13.66 6.48 -0.08
N ALA A 45 12.62 6.14 0.67
CA ALA A 45 11.37 5.60 0.16
C ALA A 45 10.53 6.74 -0.38
N ASP A 46 10.82 7.20 -1.60
CA ASP A 46 9.96 8.15 -2.28
C ASP A 46 8.86 7.38 -3.01
N ASP A 47 7.61 7.77 -2.78
CA ASP A 47 6.44 7.23 -3.49
C ASP A 47 6.30 5.70 -3.48
N LEU A 48 6.36 5.06 -2.30
CA LEU A 48 5.95 3.65 -2.18
C LEU A 48 4.47 3.51 -2.57
N GLN A 49 4.20 2.64 -3.53
CA GLN A 49 2.89 2.32 -4.06
C GLN A 49 2.55 0.86 -3.78
N ILE A 50 1.25 0.61 -3.59
CA ILE A 50 0.69 -0.72 -3.40
C ILE A 50 -0.43 -0.90 -4.40
N ILE A 51 -0.45 -2.06 -5.05
CA ILE A 51 -1.52 -2.44 -5.97
C ILE A 51 -1.89 -3.90 -5.74
N GLU A 52 -3.19 -4.15 -5.66
CA GLU A 52 -3.71 -5.51 -5.62
C GLU A 52 -3.71 -6.13 -7.03
N SER A 53 -3.29 -7.39 -7.09
CA SER A 53 -3.28 -8.21 -8.28
C SER A 53 -4.57 -9.05 -8.37
N ALA A 54 -4.90 -9.53 -9.56
CA ALA A 54 -6.11 -10.32 -9.82
C ALA A 54 -6.16 -11.66 -9.04
N ASP A 55 -5.03 -12.13 -8.51
CA ASP A 55 -4.87 -13.33 -7.68
C ASP A 55 -4.96 -13.05 -6.17
N ASN A 56 -5.50 -11.90 -5.76
CA ASN A 56 -5.61 -11.49 -4.35
C ASN A 56 -4.24 -11.50 -3.67
N LYS A 57 -3.29 -10.81 -4.30
CA LYS A 57 -1.93 -10.57 -3.80
C LYS A 57 -1.62 -9.09 -3.93
N LEU A 58 -0.62 -8.63 -3.21
CA LEU A 58 -0.20 -7.23 -3.24
C LEU A 58 1.14 -7.11 -3.93
N PHE A 59 1.26 -6.20 -4.88
CA PHE A 59 2.56 -5.71 -5.34
C PHE A 59 2.88 -4.42 -4.61
N VAL A 60 4.06 -4.36 -4.02
CA VAL A 60 4.62 -3.16 -3.38
C VAL A 60 5.83 -2.74 -4.17
N TYR A 61 5.87 -1.48 -4.58
CA TYR A 61 6.94 -0.96 -5.43
C TYR A 61 7.13 0.53 -5.18
N GLY A 62 8.28 1.05 -5.55
CA GLY A 62 8.60 2.45 -5.39
C GLY A 62 10.02 2.69 -5.82
N LYS A 63 10.41 3.94 -5.89
CA LYS A 63 11.77 4.29 -6.22
C LYS A 63 12.64 4.14 -4.99
N ASP A 64 13.68 3.34 -5.09
CA ASP A 64 14.74 3.32 -4.09
C ASP A 64 15.74 4.43 -4.47
N VAL A 65 15.65 5.58 -3.80
CA VAL A 65 16.56 6.71 -4.08
C VAL A 65 17.80 6.55 -3.22
N PRO A 66 18.96 6.19 -3.79
CA PRO A 66 20.15 5.95 -2.97
C PRO A 66 20.60 7.24 -2.27
N SER A 67 20.94 7.12 -0.98
CA SER A 67 21.48 8.21 -0.16
C SER A 67 22.94 8.56 -0.49
N SER A 68 23.60 7.80 -1.38
CA SER A 68 24.98 7.98 -1.81
C SER A 68 25.17 7.64 -3.30
N VAL A 69 26.39 7.85 -3.83
CA VAL A 69 26.75 7.80 -5.26
C VAL A 69 26.47 6.44 -5.95
N SER A 70 26.14 5.38 -5.19
CA SER A 70 25.84 4.07 -5.75
C SER A 70 24.37 3.94 -6.15
N LEU A 71 24.11 3.66 -7.42
CA LEU A 71 22.76 3.36 -7.91
C LEU A 71 22.25 2.07 -7.24
N THR A 72 21.13 2.17 -6.52
CA THR A 72 20.38 1.02 -6.04
C THR A 72 19.38 0.61 -7.13
N PRO A 73 19.29 -0.69 -7.48
CA PRO A 73 18.29 -1.14 -8.44
C PRO A 73 16.90 -1.00 -7.82
N ASN A 74 15.94 -0.54 -8.62
CA ASN A 74 14.53 -0.56 -8.22
C ASN A 74 14.06 -2.00 -7.97
N LYS A 75 13.20 -2.17 -6.97
CA LYS A 75 12.65 -3.47 -6.58
C LYS A 75 11.13 -3.44 -6.58
N ILE A 76 10.55 -4.59 -6.90
CA ILE A 76 9.13 -4.86 -6.77
C ILE A 76 9.00 -6.05 -5.84
N TYR A 77 8.16 -5.93 -4.83
CA TYR A 77 7.89 -6.96 -3.84
C TYR A 77 6.49 -7.48 -4.07
N LYS A 78 6.29 -8.80 -3.94
CA LYS A 78 4.96 -9.40 -3.96
C LYS A 78 4.66 -10.00 -2.59
N LEU A 79 3.51 -9.64 -2.04
CA LEU A 79 3.01 -10.10 -0.74
C LEU A 79 1.69 -10.85 -0.91
N ASN A 80 1.45 -11.80 -0.02
CA ASN A 80 0.14 -12.37 0.24
C ASN A 80 -0.74 -11.33 0.98
N LEU A 81 -2.06 -11.55 1.03
CA LEU A 81 -2.98 -10.66 1.77
C LEU A 81 -2.75 -10.66 3.29
N ASP A 82 -2.04 -11.65 3.83
CA ASP A 82 -1.58 -11.67 5.22
C ASP A 82 -0.27 -10.89 5.42
N GLY A 83 0.24 -10.21 4.39
CA GLY A 83 1.48 -9.44 4.44
C GLY A 83 2.77 -10.27 4.35
N SER A 84 2.71 -11.60 4.31
CA SER A 84 3.89 -12.43 4.07
C SER A 84 4.38 -12.32 2.62
N TYR A 85 5.68 -12.47 2.38
CA TYR A 85 6.23 -12.45 1.02
C TYR A 85 5.77 -13.67 0.21
N ASP A 86 5.33 -13.45 -1.02
CA ASP A 86 5.03 -14.51 -1.98
C ASP A 86 6.34 -15.01 -2.60
N THR A 87 6.91 -16.07 -2.03
CA THR A 87 8.24 -16.59 -2.43
C THR A 87 8.26 -17.20 -3.83
N SER A 88 7.12 -17.37 -4.49
CA SER A 88 7.03 -17.80 -5.88
C SER A 88 7.36 -16.67 -6.87
N PHE A 89 7.37 -15.41 -6.41
CA PHE A 89 7.69 -14.25 -7.21
C PHE A 89 9.16 -13.85 -7.07
N GLY A 90 9.92 -13.97 -8.16
CA GLY A 90 11.34 -13.60 -8.18
C GLY A 90 12.17 -14.39 -7.16
N ILE A 91 13.06 -13.71 -6.44
CA ILE A 91 13.87 -14.31 -5.38
C ILE A 91 13.30 -13.87 -4.03
N GLY A 92 12.71 -14.80 -3.30
CA GLY A 92 12.14 -14.54 -1.96
C GLY A 92 11.02 -13.50 -1.95
N GLY A 93 10.22 -13.42 -3.03
CA GLY A 93 9.15 -12.43 -3.17
C GLY A 93 9.62 -11.08 -3.70
N THR A 94 10.84 -11.00 -4.23
CA THR A 94 11.43 -9.76 -4.76
C THR A 94 11.88 -9.93 -6.20
N LEU A 95 11.43 -9.02 -7.07
CA LEU A 95 11.95 -8.82 -8.41
C LEU A 95 12.85 -7.57 -8.40
N THR A 96 14.11 -7.74 -8.82
CA THR A 96 15.05 -6.63 -8.99
C THR A 96 15.04 -6.19 -10.45
N LEU A 97 14.71 -4.93 -10.71
CA LEU A 97 14.71 -4.36 -12.05
C LEU A 97 16.15 -4.01 -12.48
N PRO A 98 16.46 -4.00 -13.79
CA PRO A 98 17.72 -3.46 -14.26
C PRO A 98 17.89 -2.01 -13.81
N ASN A 99 19.13 -1.55 -13.61
CA ASN A 99 19.43 -0.23 -13.05
C ASN A 99 18.81 0.91 -13.88
N TYR A 100 17.63 1.38 -13.45
CA TYR A 100 16.96 2.55 -14.00
C TYR A 100 16.63 3.51 -12.85
N VAL A 101 17.22 4.71 -12.89
CA VAL A 101 17.01 5.75 -11.85
C VAL A 101 15.72 6.57 -12.11
N SER A 102 14.95 6.19 -13.12
CA SER A 102 13.72 6.85 -13.51
C SER A 102 12.50 6.29 -12.77
N ASP A 103 11.50 7.14 -12.60
CA ASP A 103 10.20 6.72 -12.08
C ASP A 103 9.63 5.61 -12.96
N PHE A 104 8.98 4.64 -12.33
CA PHE A 104 8.36 3.53 -13.02
C PHE A 104 6.98 3.26 -12.44
N THR A 105 6.13 2.66 -13.25
CA THR A 105 4.81 2.19 -12.82
C THR A 105 4.66 0.73 -13.21
N ILE A 106 3.87 0.01 -12.43
CA ILE A 106 3.50 -1.37 -12.72
C ILE A 106 2.00 -1.45 -12.97
N ILE A 107 1.62 -2.25 -13.95
CA ILE A 107 0.23 -2.55 -14.28
C ILE A 107 0.06 -4.07 -14.18
N PRO A 108 -0.76 -4.59 -13.26
CA PRO A 108 -1.12 -5.99 -13.22
C PRO A 108 -1.80 -6.39 -14.53
N GLN A 109 -1.32 -7.49 -15.13
CA GLN A 109 -1.83 -8.03 -16.39
C GLN A 109 -2.53 -9.39 -16.19
N GLY A 110 -2.65 -9.86 -14.95
CA GLY A 110 -3.20 -11.15 -14.57
C GLY A 110 -2.45 -11.74 -13.37
N SER A 111 -2.74 -12.99 -13.03
CA SER A 111 -2.00 -13.70 -11.98
C SER A 111 -0.51 -13.72 -12.29
N ASP A 112 0.30 -13.20 -11.37
CA ASP A 112 1.77 -13.15 -11.44
C ASP A 112 2.39 -12.32 -12.58
N LYS A 113 1.58 -11.62 -13.38
CA LYS A 113 2.07 -10.86 -14.54
C LYS A 113 1.92 -9.38 -14.30
N ILE A 114 3.00 -8.65 -14.56
CA ILE A 114 3.03 -7.20 -14.50
C ILE A 114 3.66 -6.65 -15.77
N LEU A 115 3.13 -5.53 -16.24
CA LEU A 115 3.80 -4.66 -17.20
C LEU A 115 4.52 -3.57 -16.41
N VAL A 116 5.82 -3.41 -16.63
CA VAL A 116 6.62 -2.34 -16.03
C VAL A 116 6.91 -1.31 -17.11
N SER A 117 6.60 -0.05 -16.84
CA SER A 117 6.97 1.06 -17.74
C SER A 117 7.77 2.12 -17.01
N PHE A 118 8.74 2.70 -17.71
CA PHE A 118 9.65 3.71 -17.18
C PHE A 118 9.30 5.08 -17.76
N GLN A 119 9.20 6.08 -16.90
CA GLN A 119 8.94 7.45 -17.31
C GLN A 119 10.26 8.17 -17.56
N LYS A 120 10.48 8.62 -18.80
CA LYS A 120 11.61 9.51 -19.11
C LYS A 120 11.29 10.91 -18.62
N ARG A 121 11.93 11.36 -17.53
CA ARG A 121 11.81 12.75 -17.07
C ARG A 121 12.29 13.71 -18.17
N ARG A 122 11.44 14.66 -18.57
CA ARG A 122 11.78 15.70 -19.54
C ARG A 122 12.74 16.69 -18.86
N LYS A 123 13.97 16.86 -19.39
CA LYS A 123 14.83 17.95 -18.93
C LYS A 123 14.17 19.28 -19.29
N ILE A 124 13.67 20.00 -18.29
CA ILE A 124 13.25 21.39 -18.48
C ILE A 124 14.54 22.17 -18.70
N HIS A 125 14.79 22.62 -19.93
CA HIS A 125 15.85 23.59 -20.16
C HIS A 125 15.43 24.87 -19.46
N GLN A 126 16.07 25.16 -18.32
CA GLN A 126 16.03 26.50 -17.74
C GLN A 126 16.77 27.40 -18.74
N HIS A 127 16.03 28.22 -19.49
CA HIS A 127 16.62 29.30 -20.25
C HIS A 127 17.28 30.24 -19.23
N LYS A 128 18.61 30.32 -19.29
CA LYS A 128 19.41 31.31 -18.57
C LYS A 128 19.37 32.64 -19.33
#